data_AF-A0A354WLT6-F1
#
_entry.id   AF-A0A354WLT6-F1
#
_cell.length_a   1.000
_cell.length_b   1.000
_cell.length_c   1.000
_cell.angle_alpha   90.00
_cell.angle_beta   90.00
_cell.angle_gamma   90.00
#
_symmetry.space_group_name_H-M   'P 1'
#
loop_
_entity.id
_entity.type
_entity.pdbx_description
1 polymer ?
#
loop_
_entity_poly.entity_id
_entity_poly.type
_entity_poly.pdbx_seq_one_letter_code
_entity_poly.pdbx_strand_id
1 'polypeptide(L)' 'LGLTMTAAPLPETDWEESWKDNYPPQEIGERMVVLPYWLAEEPTHRLKVILDPGLTFGTGAHP' A
#
# COMPACT_ATOMS: atom_id res chain seq x y z
N LEU A 1 -34.43 27.71 1.12
CA LEU A 1 -33.63 26.56 0.64
C LEU A 1 -32.91 26.00 1.87
N GLY A 2 -33.50 25.00 2.52
CA GLY A 2 -32.90 24.36 3.70
C GLY A 2 -32.30 23.03 3.29
N LEU A 3 -30.99 22.86 3.47
CA LEU A 3 -30.34 21.56 3.31
C LEU A 3 -30.48 20.77 4.61
N THR A 4 -30.84 19.50 4.50
CA THR A 4 -30.94 18.59 5.63
C THR A 4 -29.62 17.84 5.78
N MET A 5 -29.06 17.82 6.99
CA MET A 5 -27.86 17.04 7.32
C MET A 5 -28.27 15.66 7.84
N THR A 6 -27.64 14.61 7.32
CA THR A 6 -27.77 13.23 7.80
C THR A 6 -26.41 12.67 8.18
N ALA A 7 -26.39 11.83 9.21
CA ALA A 7 -25.24 11.05 9.62
C ALA A 7 -25.71 9.63 9.95
N ALA A 8 -24.90 8.64 9.61
CA ALA A 8 -25.12 7.23 9.93
C ALA A 8 -23.79 6.61 10.39
N PRO A 9 -23.82 5.68 11.34
CA PRO A 9 -22.60 4.99 11.78
C PRO A 9 -22.04 4.13 10.64
N LEU A 10 -20.71 4.06 10.56
CA LEU A 10 -20.01 3.10 9.71
C LEU A 10 -19.66 1.85 10.51
N PRO A 11 -19.50 0.69 9.84
CA PRO A 11 -18.92 -0.48 10.48
C PRO A 11 -17.55 -0.16 11.07
N GLU A 12 -17.18 -0.87 12.15
CA GLU A 12 -15.81 -0.82 12.64
C GLU A 12 -14.88 -1.46 11.59
N THR A 13 -13.82 -0.73 11.24
CA THR A 13 -12.81 -1.16 10.29
C THR A 13 -11.45 -0.92 10.92
N ASP A 14 -10.57 -1.91 10.84
CA ASP A 14 -9.15 -1.75 11.18
C ASP A 14 -8.43 -1.00 10.05
N TRP A 15 -8.45 0.32 10.14
CA TRP A 15 -7.80 1.19 9.16
C TRP A 15 -6.27 1.15 9.26
N GLU A 16 -5.71 0.69 10.38
CA GLU A 16 -4.25 0.59 10.56
C GLU A 16 -3.66 -0.56 9.73
N GLU A 17 -4.45 -1.61 9.48
CA GLU A 17 -3.99 -2.79 8.73
C GLU A 17 -4.56 -2.89 7.31
N SER A 18 -5.83 -2.51 7.09
CA SER A 18 -6.55 -2.76 5.82
C SER A 18 -5.96 -2.10 4.57
N TRP A 19 -5.13 -1.07 4.72
CA TRP A 19 -4.44 -0.46 3.58
C TRP A 19 -3.36 -1.38 2.99
N LYS A 20 -2.79 -2.31 3.79
CA LYS A 20 -1.72 -3.23 3.34
C LYS A 20 -2.20 -4.17 2.25
N ASP A 21 -3.48 -4.56 2.29
CA ASP A 21 -4.14 -5.40 1.28
C ASP A 21 -4.15 -4.75 -0.12
N ASN A 22 -4.04 -3.43 -0.16
CA ASN A 22 -4.09 -2.63 -1.38
C ASN A 22 -2.71 -2.06 -1.76
N TYR A 23 -1.63 -2.64 -1.24
CA TYR A 23 -0.25 -2.23 -1.52
C TYR A 23 0.50 -3.29 -2.35
N PRO A 24 0.39 -3.27 -3.69
CA PRO A 24 1.01 -4.28 -4.54
C PRO A 24 2.53 -4.03 -4.70
N PRO A 25 3.30 -5.06 -5.09
CA PRO A 25 4.68 -4.92 -5.53
C PRO A 25 4.83 -3.81 -6.59
N GLN A 26 5.87 -2.97 -6.47
CA GLN A 26 6.16 -1.93 -7.46
C GLN A 26 7.28 -2.40 -8.39
N GLU A 27 6.93 -2.69 -9.63
CA GLU A 27 7.89 -3.09 -10.67
C GLU A 27 8.65 -1.87 -11.21
N ILE A 28 9.97 -1.84 -11.02
CA ILE A 28 10.81 -0.71 -11.42
C ILE A 28 11.77 -1.15 -12.53
N GLY A 29 11.48 -0.71 -13.76
CA GLY A 29 12.19 -1.13 -14.95
C GLY A 29 12.16 -2.67 -15.12
N GLU A 30 13.19 -3.23 -15.74
CA GLU A 30 13.23 -4.66 -16.07
C GLU A 30 13.86 -5.54 -14.99
N ARG A 31 14.59 -4.95 -14.03
CA ARG A 31 15.49 -5.71 -13.15
C ARG A 31 15.08 -5.75 -11.70
N MET A 32 14.18 -4.86 -11.26
CA MET A 32 13.92 -4.62 -9.85
C MET A 32 12.43 -4.63 -9.52
N VAL A 33 12.13 -5.02 -8.28
CA VAL A 33 10.81 -4.91 -7.68
C VAL A 33 10.96 -4.38 -6.26
N VAL A 34 10.19 -3.36 -5.90
CA VAL A 34 10.06 -2.88 -4.53
C VAL A 34 8.90 -3.62 -3.85
N LEU A 35 9.17 -4.20 -2.69
CA LEU A 35 8.22 -4.98 -1.90
C LEU A 35 8.10 -4.37 -0.50
N PRO A 36 6.89 -4.25 0.06
CA PRO A 36 6.77 -4.04 1.49
C PRO A 36 7.24 -5.29 2.25
N TYR A 37 7.69 -5.13 3.49
CA TYR A 37 8.28 -6.22 4.27
C TYR A 37 7.36 -7.44 4.43
N TRP A 38 6.03 -7.24 4.49
CA TRP A 38 5.07 -8.35 4.60
C TRP A 38 4.94 -9.17 3.30
N LEU A 39 5.47 -8.68 2.18
CA LEU A 39 5.56 -9.40 0.91
C LEU A 39 7.00 -9.84 0.57
N ALA A 40 7.93 -9.80 1.54
CA ALA A 40 9.34 -10.10 1.29
C ALA A 40 9.59 -11.48 0.67
N GLU A 41 8.75 -12.47 0.98
CA GLU A 41 8.89 -13.84 0.51
C GLU A 41 8.28 -14.10 -0.88
N GLU A 42 7.57 -13.11 -1.46
CA GLU A 42 6.92 -13.26 -2.78
C GLU A 42 7.92 -13.73 -3.85
N PRO A 43 7.66 -14.84 -4.56
CA PRO A 43 8.58 -15.38 -5.54
C PRO A 43 8.71 -14.44 -6.75
N THR A 44 9.94 -14.12 -7.12
CA THR A 44 10.23 -13.29 -8.30
C THR A 44 11.63 -13.56 -8.83
N HIS A 45 11.83 -13.35 -10.13
CA HIS A 45 13.13 -13.41 -10.79
C HIS A 45 13.87 -12.06 -10.74
N ARG A 46 13.21 -11.00 -10.27
CA ARG A 46 13.76 -9.64 -10.17
C ARG A 46 14.51 -9.43 -8.86
N LEU A 47 15.40 -8.44 -8.84
CA LEU A 47 16.07 -8.00 -7.63
C LEU A 47 15.05 -7.35 -6.69
N LYS A 48 14.95 -7.88 -5.46
CA LYS A 48 14.04 -7.37 -4.44
C LYS A 48 14.67 -6.18 -3.71
N VAL A 49 13.91 -5.10 -3.58
CA VAL A 49 14.16 -4.03 -2.62
C VAL A 49 13.04 -4.09 -1.59
N ILE A 50 13.37 -4.44 -0.35
CA ILE A 50 12.39 -4.63 0.72
C ILE A 50 12.42 -3.41 1.63
N LEU A 51 11.25 -2.83 1.92
CA LEU A 51 11.13 -1.67 2.79
C LEU A 51 9.88 -1.69 3.65
N ASP A 52 9.85 -0.82 4.66
CA ASP A 52 8.62 -0.44 5.36
C ASP A 52 8.06 0.84 4.73
N PRO A 53 6.91 0.79 4.05
CA PRO A 53 6.37 1.96 3.37
C PRO A 53 5.72 2.97 4.32
N GLY A 54 5.57 2.68 5.62
CA GLY A 54 4.90 3.57 6.57
C GLY A 54 5.50 4.98 6.68
N LEU A 55 6.84 5.10 6.74
CA LEU A 55 7.54 6.39 6.86
C LEU A 55 8.53 6.67 5.73
N THR A 56 8.68 5.74 4.78
CA THR A 56 9.76 5.80 3.78
C THR A 56 9.30 6.55 2.53
N PHE A 57 10.00 7.63 2.17
CA PHE A 57 9.87 8.23 0.83
C PHE A 57 10.63 7.41 -0.22
N GLY A 58 10.20 7.48 -1.49
CA GLY A 58 10.88 6.75 -2.57
C GLY A 58 10.50 5.27 -2.65
N THR A 59 9.24 4.93 -2.36
CA THR A 59 8.73 3.54 -2.43
C THR A 59 8.56 3.00 -3.86
N GLY A 60 8.88 3.81 -4.87
CA GLY A 60 8.65 3.48 -6.28
C GLY A 60 7.24 3.77 -6.79
N ALA A 61 6.33 4.26 -5.93
CA ALA A 61 4.95 4.59 -6.30
C ALA A 61 4.76 6.01 -6.89
N HIS A 62 5.85 6.74 -7.13
CA HIS A 62 5.79 8.07 -7.76
C HIS A 62 5.99 7.94 -9.29
N PRO A 63 5.25 8.69 -10.12
CA PRO A 63 5.45 8.72 -11.57
C PRO A 63 6.85 9.16 -12.02
#